data_AF-A0A8H4Z985-F1
#
_entry.id   AF-A0A8H4Z985-F1
#
_cell.length_a   1.000
_cell.length_b   1.000
_cell.length_c   1.000
_cell.angle_alpha   90.00
_cell.angle_beta   90.00
_cell.angle_gamma   90.00
#
_symmetry.space_group_name_H-M   'P 1'
#
loop_
_entity.id
_entity.type
_entity.pdbx_description
1 polymer ?
#
loop_
_entity_poly.entity_id
_entity_poly.type
_entity_poly.pdbx_seq_one_letter_code
_entity_poly.pdbx_strand_id
1 'polypeptide(L)'
;MPRPLSQLSFLAKLLVFVCLLLSTVAESMTLSDETLENIPSPGDDFDIKDGKLLAPILIPRVPGTEGQRRAQKHFVEFFKENLPEWKLEMQNSTSKTPVHGNKQIPFSNLIFRRDPPWAQNGDVSRLTLVAHYDSKYEPEGFIGAIDSAAPCAMLMHVARSIEDALTAKWDKMQKDGSAEDGLEETQGIQIIFLDGEEAFKHWTEEDSLYGA
;
A
#
# COMPACT_ATOMS: atom_id res chain seq x y z
N MET A 1 28.38 -37.65 -43.96
CA MET A 1 29.53 -37.55 -43.03
C MET A 1 29.51 -36.17 -42.39
N PRO A 2 29.91 -36.04 -41.10
CA PRO A 2 29.23 -35.21 -40.11
C PRO A 2 29.52 -33.71 -40.28
N ARG A 3 28.53 -32.87 -39.91
CA ARG A 3 28.71 -31.40 -39.80
C ARG A 3 29.77 -31.11 -38.72
N PRO A 4 30.71 -30.17 -38.94
CA PRO A 4 31.68 -29.81 -37.92
C PRO A 4 30.95 -29.14 -36.77
N LEU A 5 31.07 -29.71 -35.58
CA LEU A 5 30.66 -29.08 -34.33
C LEU A 5 31.49 -27.81 -34.16
N SER A 6 30.82 -26.65 -34.27
CA SER A 6 31.35 -25.34 -33.94
C SER A 6 31.99 -25.38 -32.55
N GLN A 7 33.32 -25.35 -32.48
CA GLN A 7 34.02 -25.17 -31.21
C GLN A 7 34.00 -23.69 -30.87
N LEU A 8 33.16 -23.29 -29.93
CA LEU A 8 33.28 -21.96 -29.32
C LEU A 8 34.74 -21.75 -28.87
N SER A 9 35.34 -20.64 -29.30
CA SER A 9 36.66 -20.19 -28.87
C SER A 9 36.78 -20.26 -27.34
N PHE A 10 37.94 -20.66 -26.83
CA PHE A 10 38.22 -20.68 -25.39
C PHE A 10 37.85 -19.35 -24.71
N LEU A 11 38.05 -18.23 -25.41
CA LEU A 11 37.68 -16.90 -24.94
C LEU A 11 36.16 -16.72 -24.82
N ALA A 12 35.39 -17.26 -25.77
CA ALA A 12 33.92 -17.21 -25.72
C ALA A 12 33.37 -18.12 -24.61
N LYS A 13 34.01 -19.27 -24.36
CA LYS A 13 33.68 -20.14 -23.23
C LYS A 13 34.03 -19.50 -21.89
N LEU A 14 35.18 -18.82 -21.81
CA LEU A 14 35.59 -18.06 -20.62
C LEU A 14 34.66 -16.87 -20.38
N LEU A 15 34.26 -16.14 -21.41
CA LEU A 15 33.31 -15.04 -21.30
C LEU A 15 31.93 -15.52 -20.85
N VAL A 16 31.42 -16.60 -21.44
CA VAL A 16 30.15 -17.22 -21.00
C VAL A 16 30.26 -17.74 -19.56
N PHE A 17 31.39 -18.33 -19.17
CA PHE A 17 31.64 -18.77 -17.80
C PHE A 17 31.73 -17.61 -16.81
N VAL A 18 32.38 -16.49 -17.18
CA VAL A 18 32.42 -15.25 -16.38
C VAL A 18 31.03 -14.62 -16.29
N CYS A 19 30.26 -14.56 -17.39
CA CYS A 19 28.88 -14.09 -17.37
C CYS A 19 27.96 -14.98 -16.52
N LEU A 20 28.17 -16.31 -16.54
CA LEU A 20 27.45 -17.27 -15.69
C LEU A 20 27.87 -17.17 -14.21
N LEU A 21 29.14 -16.87 -13.92
CA LEU A 21 29.62 -16.58 -12.56
C LEU A 21 29.14 -15.20 -12.05
N LEU A 22 28.93 -14.25 -12.95
CA LEU A 22 28.30 -12.96 -12.66
C LEU A 22 26.77 -13.05 -12.58
N SER A 23 26.16 -14.17 -12.98
CA SER A 23 24.75 -14.47 -12.70
C SER A 23 24.62 -15.00 -11.27
N THR A 24 25.11 -14.24 -10.31
CA THR A 24 24.92 -14.56 -8.89
C THR A 24 23.61 -13.93 -8.43
N VAL A 25 22.65 -14.84 -8.24
CA VAL A 25 21.53 -14.81 -7.30
C VAL A 25 20.59 -13.62 -7.48
N ALA A 26 19.48 -13.84 -8.18
CA ALA A 26 18.23 -13.25 -7.70
C ALA A 26 18.05 -13.83 -6.30
N GLU A 27 18.56 -13.12 -5.28
CA GLU A 27 18.23 -13.43 -3.90
C GLU A 27 16.72 -13.31 -3.84
N SER A 28 16.06 -14.46 -3.88
CA SER A 28 14.78 -14.58 -3.23
C SER A 28 15.05 -14.06 -1.82
N MET A 29 14.57 -12.85 -1.52
CA MET A 29 14.61 -12.30 -0.18
C MET A 29 13.66 -13.13 0.68
N THR A 30 14.07 -14.35 0.98
CA THR A 30 13.38 -15.23 1.90
C THR A 30 13.62 -14.67 3.28
N LEU A 31 12.54 -14.31 3.96
CA LEU A 31 12.63 -14.00 5.39
C LEU A 31 13.12 -15.24 6.12
N SER A 32 14.06 -15.08 7.06
CA SER A 32 14.45 -16.17 7.94
C SER A 32 13.29 -16.55 8.86
N ASP A 33 13.26 -17.79 9.37
CA ASP A 33 12.28 -18.22 10.37
C ASP A 33 12.28 -17.28 11.58
N GLU A 34 13.47 -16.85 12.03
CA GLU A 34 13.61 -15.84 13.10
C GLU A 34 12.92 -14.52 12.73
N THR A 35 13.03 -14.06 11.48
CA THR A 35 12.36 -12.83 11.04
C THR A 35 10.84 -13.02 11.01
N LEU A 36 10.36 -14.17 10.53
CA LEU A 36 8.94 -14.51 10.49
C LEU A 36 8.32 -14.58 11.88
N GLU A 37 9.03 -15.20 12.84
CA GLU A 37 8.59 -15.29 14.24
C GLU A 37 8.56 -13.91 14.94
N ASN A 38 9.37 -12.96 14.49
CA ASN A 38 9.44 -11.61 15.02
C ASN A 38 8.52 -10.60 14.31
N ILE A 39 7.70 -11.02 13.32
CA ILE A 39 6.68 -10.15 12.73
C ILE A 39 5.69 -9.75 13.85
N PRO A 40 5.48 -8.45 14.11
CA PRO A 40 4.59 -8.00 15.17
C PRO A 40 3.18 -8.57 15.01
N SER A 41 2.68 -9.21 16.06
CA SER A 41 1.27 -9.60 16.12
C SER A 41 0.38 -8.34 16.18
N PRO A 42 -0.80 -8.36 15.55
CA PRO A 42 -1.75 -7.26 15.71
C PRO A 42 -2.36 -7.17 17.11
N GLY A 43 -2.17 -8.17 17.97
CA GLY A 43 -2.81 -8.23 19.28
C GLY A 43 -4.33 -8.11 19.13
N ASP A 44 -4.95 -7.24 19.94
CA ASP A 44 -6.40 -7.05 19.97
C ASP A 44 -6.91 -5.98 18.98
N ASP A 45 -6.05 -5.44 18.12
CA ASP A 45 -6.40 -4.31 17.25
C ASP A 45 -7.54 -4.60 16.24
N PHE A 46 -7.79 -5.88 15.98
CA PHE A 46 -8.85 -6.37 15.08
C PHE A 46 -10.06 -6.91 15.84
N ASP A 47 -10.14 -6.76 17.17
CA ASP A 47 -11.38 -7.05 17.87
C ASP A 47 -12.51 -6.18 17.31
N ILE A 48 -13.67 -6.80 17.07
CA ILE A 48 -14.79 -6.15 16.38
C ILE A 48 -15.55 -5.15 17.27
N LYS A 49 -15.28 -5.12 18.58
CA LYS A 49 -15.96 -4.28 19.57
C LYS A 49 -15.06 -3.16 20.07
N ASP A 50 -13.81 -3.46 20.40
CA ASP A 50 -12.89 -2.52 21.01
C ASP A 50 -11.50 -2.45 20.34
N GLY A 51 -11.28 -3.22 19.28
CA GLY A 51 -10.03 -3.21 18.53
C GLY A 51 -9.75 -1.84 17.90
N LYS A 52 -8.56 -1.30 18.16
CA LYS A 52 -8.21 0.09 17.82
C LYS A 52 -8.16 0.36 16.31
N LEU A 53 -7.90 -0.64 15.49
CA LEU A 53 -7.81 -0.46 14.04
C LEU A 53 -9.15 -0.72 13.35
N LEU A 54 -9.81 -1.84 13.70
CA LEU A 54 -11.01 -2.31 13.01
C LEU A 54 -12.31 -1.70 13.56
N ALA A 55 -12.54 -1.74 14.88
CA ALA A 55 -13.83 -1.38 15.46
C ALA A 55 -14.30 0.05 15.10
N PRO A 56 -13.44 1.09 15.05
CA PRO A 56 -13.87 2.45 14.71
C PRO A 56 -14.48 2.62 13.31
N ILE A 57 -14.13 1.72 12.38
CA ILE A 57 -14.59 1.77 10.99
C ILE A 57 -15.66 0.71 10.67
N LEU A 58 -16.05 -0.15 11.62
CA LEU A 58 -17.20 -1.07 11.51
C LEU A 58 -18.55 -0.33 11.63
N ILE A 59 -18.73 0.69 10.79
CA ILE A 59 -19.90 1.55 10.67
C ILE A 59 -20.25 1.73 9.19
N PRO A 60 -21.50 2.10 8.86
CA PRO A 60 -21.82 2.58 7.52
C PRO A 60 -21.03 3.85 7.22
N ARG A 61 -20.37 3.88 6.07
CA ARG A 61 -19.40 4.92 5.68
C ARG A 61 -19.50 5.27 4.19
N VAL A 62 -20.74 5.33 3.71
CA VAL A 62 -21.13 5.73 2.34
C VAL A 62 -20.58 7.12 1.98
N PRO A 63 -20.13 7.36 0.73
CA PRO A 63 -19.59 8.66 0.35
C PRO A 63 -20.54 9.85 0.62
N GLY A 64 -19.99 10.94 1.15
CA GLY A 64 -20.71 12.16 1.54
C GLY A 64 -21.38 12.11 2.92
N THR A 65 -21.40 10.97 3.60
CA THR A 65 -22.02 10.81 4.93
C THR A 65 -21.09 11.17 6.09
N GLU A 66 -21.63 11.23 7.30
CA GLU A 66 -20.81 11.41 8.51
C GLU A 66 -19.96 10.18 8.83
N GLY A 67 -20.42 8.98 8.48
CA GLY A 67 -19.65 7.75 8.64
C GLY A 67 -18.36 7.75 7.82
N GLN A 68 -18.42 8.26 6.60
CA GLN A 68 -17.24 8.47 5.75
C GLN A 68 -16.23 9.40 6.45
N ARG A 69 -16.68 10.57 6.94
CA ARG A 69 -15.80 11.53 7.64
C ARG A 69 -15.17 10.94 8.90
N ARG A 70 -15.93 10.12 9.64
CA ARG A 70 -15.41 9.40 10.81
C ARG A 70 -14.32 8.39 10.43
N ALA A 71 -14.51 7.63 9.36
CA ALA A 71 -13.50 6.70 8.86
C ALA A 71 -12.23 7.44 8.39
N GLN A 72 -12.38 8.50 7.60
CA GLN A 72 -11.26 9.36 7.18
C GLN A 72 -10.49 9.90 8.39
N LYS A 73 -11.20 10.46 9.37
CA LYS A 73 -10.60 10.99 10.60
C LYS A 73 -9.82 9.92 11.35
N HIS A 74 -10.38 8.72 11.48
CA HIS A 74 -9.72 7.58 12.12
C HIS A 74 -8.37 7.25 11.47
N PHE A 75 -8.33 7.18 10.14
CA PHE A 75 -7.07 6.94 9.42
C PHE A 75 -6.07 8.06 9.65
N VAL A 76 -6.48 9.32 9.48
CA VAL A 76 -5.58 10.48 9.62
C VAL A 76 -5.02 10.57 11.03
N GLU A 77 -5.85 10.39 12.07
CA GLU A 77 -5.41 10.43 13.46
C GLU A 77 -4.46 9.28 13.78
N PHE A 78 -4.78 8.05 13.33
CA PHE A 78 -3.89 6.90 13.53
C PHE A 78 -2.48 7.15 12.95
N PHE A 79 -2.38 7.56 11.68
CA PHE A 79 -1.09 7.81 11.05
C PHE A 79 -0.36 8.97 11.72
N LYS A 80 -1.06 10.06 12.05
CA LYS A 80 -0.45 11.21 12.71
C LYS A 80 0.12 10.87 14.10
N GLU A 81 -0.58 10.05 14.87
CA GLU A 81 -0.20 9.71 16.25
C GLU A 81 0.86 8.62 16.32
N ASN A 82 0.82 7.65 15.40
CA ASN A 82 1.65 6.44 15.48
C ASN A 82 2.78 6.42 14.45
N LEU A 83 2.66 7.19 13.36
CA LEU A 83 3.51 7.11 12.17
C LEU A 83 3.86 8.50 11.62
N PRO A 84 4.50 9.38 12.43
CA PRO A 84 4.68 10.79 12.09
C PRO A 84 5.53 11.04 10.83
N GLU A 85 6.35 10.06 10.41
CA GLU A 85 7.17 10.13 9.20
C GLU A 85 6.38 9.80 7.92
N TRP A 86 5.14 9.33 8.03
CA TRP A 86 4.27 9.09 6.88
C TRP A 86 3.57 10.39 6.44
N LYS A 87 3.68 10.72 5.16
CA LYS A 87 3.08 11.92 4.57
C LYS A 87 1.68 11.61 4.04
N LEU A 88 0.70 12.39 4.47
CA LEU A 88 -0.67 12.34 3.94
C LEU A 88 -0.84 13.28 2.73
N GLU A 89 -1.44 12.76 1.68
CA GLU A 89 -2.03 13.52 0.57
C GLU A 89 -3.50 13.13 0.41
N MET A 90 -4.36 14.13 0.18
CA MET A 90 -5.79 13.92 -0.05
C MET A 90 -6.10 14.21 -1.52
N GLN A 91 -6.66 13.24 -2.23
CA GLN A 91 -7.17 13.44 -3.59
C GLN A 91 -8.70 13.58 -3.52
N ASN A 92 -9.18 14.82 -3.67
CA ASN A 92 -10.60 15.12 -3.61
C ASN A 92 -11.20 15.23 -5.01
N SER A 93 -12.37 14.64 -5.22
CA SER A 93 -13.16 14.75 -6.44
C SER A 93 -14.65 14.85 -6.11
N THR A 94 -15.47 15.10 -7.14
CA THR A 94 -16.93 15.03 -7.01
C THR A 94 -17.55 14.40 -8.24
N SER A 95 -18.60 13.59 -8.06
CA SER A 95 -19.35 13.00 -9.17
C SER A 95 -20.86 12.98 -8.89
N LYS A 96 -21.68 12.87 -9.94
CA LYS A 96 -23.10 12.54 -9.80
C LYS A 96 -23.24 11.03 -9.60
N THR A 97 -24.30 10.65 -8.91
CA THR A 97 -24.61 9.23 -8.67
C THR A 97 -26.08 8.96 -9.01
N PRO A 98 -26.47 7.73 -9.38
CA PRO A 98 -27.83 7.42 -9.78
C PRO A 98 -28.91 7.68 -8.72
N VAL A 99 -28.54 7.74 -7.43
CA VAL A 99 -29.47 7.86 -6.30
C VAL A 99 -29.59 9.29 -5.75
N HIS A 100 -28.70 10.21 -6.14
CA HIS A 100 -28.64 11.58 -5.62
C HIS A 100 -29.07 12.66 -6.63
N GLY A 101 -29.64 12.26 -7.77
CA GLY A 101 -30.11 13.17 -8.81
C GLY A 101 -28.98 14.07 -9.34
N ASN A 102 -29.17 15.40 -9.26
CA ASN A 102 -28.18 16.37 -9.74
C ASN A 102 -27.14 16.81 -8.70
N LYS A 103 -27.17 16.24 -7.49
CA LYS A 103 -26.22 16.57 -6.43
C LYS A 103 -24.84 15.97 -6.74
N GLN A 104 -23.81 16.79 -6.65
CA GLN A 104 -22.41 16.35 -6.65
C GLN A 104 -22.09 15.72 -5.29
N ILE A 105 -21.69 14.45 -5.30
CA ILE A 105 -21.23 13.72 -4.12
C ILE A 105 -19.71 13.84 -4.03
N PRO A 106 -19.16 14.21 -2.86
CA PRO A 106 -17.73 14.31 -2.67
C PRO A 106 -17.11 12.92 -2.46
N PHE A 107 -15.99 12.68 -3.13
CA PHE A 107 -15.13 11.53 -2.92
C PHE A 107 -13.73 12.03 -2.53
N SER A 108 -13.04 11.29 -1.67
CA SER A 108 -11.74 11.66 -1.14
C SER A 108 -10.89 10.42 -0.88
N ASN A 109 -9.88 10.20 -1.72
CA ASN A 109 -8.88 9.18 -1.46
C ASN A 109 -7.84 9.72 -0.47
N LEU A 110 -7.39 8.85 0.44
CA LEU A 110 -6.33 9.14 1.40
C LEU A 110 -5.08 8.38 0.98
N ILE A 111 -4.02 9.11 0.67
CA ILE A 111 -2.76 8.56 0.18
C ILE A 111 -1.69 8.82 1.25
N PHE A 112 -1.22 7.76 1.89
CA PHE A 112 -0.14 7.81 2.86
C PHE A 112 1.15 7.30 2.22
N ARG A 113 2.23 8.09 2.28
CA ARG A 113 3.52 7.74 1.69
C ARG A 113 4.63 7.71 2.74
N ARG A 114 5.45 6.67 2.67
CA ARG A 114 6.68 6.53 3.46
C ARG A 114 7.85 6.30 2.51
N ASP A 115 8.58 7.37 2.27
CA ASP A 115 9.74 7.39 1.38
C ASP A 115 11.04 7.50 2.19
N PRO A 116 12.20 7.11 1.62
CA PRO A 116 13.49 7.33 2.25
C PRO A 116 13.72 8.83 2.54
N PRO A 117 14.31 9.20 3.69
CA PRO A 117 14.42 10.61 4.10
C PRO A 117 15.18 11.53 3.13
N TRP A 118 16.12 10.99 2.37
CA TRP A 118 16.93 11.73 1.39
C TRP A 118 16.30 11.81 0.00
N ALA A 119 15.22 11.05 -0.25
CA ALA A 119 14.63 10.93 -1.55
C ALA A 119 13.98 12.22 -2.03
N GLN A 120 14.15 12.57 -3.31
CA GLN A 120 13.44 13.67 -3.93
C GLN A 120 12.04 13.24 -4.37
N ASN A 121 11.10 14.18 -4.33
CA ASN A 121 9.76 13.94 -4.86
C ASN A 121 9.83 13.59 -6.36
N GLY A 122 9.27 12.44 -6.73
CA GLY A 122 9.26 11.96 -8.12
C GLY A 122 10.38 10.99 -8.46
N ASP A 123 11.36 10.81 -7.57
CA ASP A 123 12.50 9.90 -7.74
C ASP A 123 12.42 8.70 -6.77
N VAL A 124 11.19 8.20 -6.56
CA VAL A 124 10.91 7.08 -5.64
C VAL A 124 9.96 6.11 -6.30
N SER A 125 10.38 4.86 -6.42
CA SER A 125 9.51 3.74 -6.74
C SER A 125 8.79 3.29 -5.48
N ARG A 126 7.47 3.04 -5.56
CA ARG A 126 6.66 2.72 -4.38
C ARG A 126 5.93 1.40 -4.55
N LEU A 127 6.14 0.50 -3.59
CA LEU A 127 5.20 -0.60 -3.39
C LEU A 127 3.90 0.00 -2.88
N THR A 128 2.84 -0.10 -3.69
CA THR A 128 1.54 0.49 -3.38
C THR A 128 0.57 -0.60 -2.91
N LEU A 129 0.05 -0.43 -1.70
CA LEU A 129 -1.01 -1.26 -1.12
C LEU A 129 -2.31 -0.46 -1.11
N VAL A 130 -3.41 -1.07 -1.53
CA VAL A 130 -4.67 -0.36 -1.76
C VAL A 130 -5.84 -1.13 -1.17
N ALA A 131 -6.76 -0.41 -0.54
CA ALA A 131 -8.10 -0.88 -0.20
C ALA A 131 -9.08 0.27 -0.40
N HIS A 132 -10.34 -0.02 -0.67
CA HIS A 132 -11.39 1.00 -0.60
C HIS A 132 -11.93 1.08 0.82
N TYR A 133 -12.25 2.28 1.30
CA TYR A 133 -12.77 2.48 2.65
C TYR A 133 -14.23 2.87 2.68
N ASP A 134 -14.85 3.17 1.54
CA ASP A 134 -16.29 3.38 1.52
C ASP A 134 -17.05 2.08 1.87
N SER A 135 -18.34 2.22 2.15
CA SER A 135 -19.24 1.08 2.24
C SER A 135 -20.41 1.31 1.31
N LYS A 136 -20.96 0.22 0.79
CA LYS A 136 -22.11 0.27 -0.12
C LYS A 136 -23.29 1.05 0.44
N TYR A 137 -23.96 1.79 -0.45
CA TYR A 137 -25.16 2.58 -0.12
C TYR A 137 -26.35 1.71 0.30
N GLU A 138 -26.55 0.59 -0.38
CA GLU A 138 -27.62 -0.37 -0.10
C GLU A 138 -27.04 -1.77 0.17
N PRO A 139 -27.59 -2.52 1.13
CA PRO A 139 -28.74 -2.17 1.98
C PRO A 139 -28.40 -1.12 3.04
N GLU A 140 -29.42 -0.40 3.53
CA GLU A 140 -29.24 0.59 4.60
C GLU A 140 -28.60 -0.04 5.84
N GLY A 141 -27.59 0.64 6.40
CA GLY A 141 -26.85 0.14 7.55
C GLY A 141 -25.77 -0.90 7.22
N PHE A 142 -25.51 -1.18 5.93
CA PHE A 142 -24.42 -2.07 5.54
C PHE A 142 -23.06 -1.51 5.97
N ILE A 143 -22.34 -2.29 6.77
CA ILE A 143 -21.04 -1.90 7.33
C ILE A 143 -19.85 -2.37 6.49
N GLY A 144 -20.03 -3.26 5.52
CA GLY A 144 -18.91 -3.75 4.70
C GLY A 144 -17.69 -4.22 5.51
N ALA A 145 -17.90 -5.18 6.43
CA ALA A 145 -16.84 -5.60 7.36
C ALA A 145 -15.62 -6.20 6.64
N ILE A 146 -15.87 -7.07 5.67
CA ILE A 146 -14.84 -7.62 4.77
C ILE A 146 -14.70 -6.81 3.49
N ASP A 147 -15.53 -5.78 3.33
CA ASP A 147 -15.76 -5.06 2.08
C ASP A 147 -15.81 -3.53 2.33
N SER A 148 -14.71 -2.88 2.67
CA SER A 148 -13.38 -3.43 2.95
C SER A 148 -12.79 -2.93 4.28
N ALA A 149 -13.58 -2.91 5.36
CA ALA A 149 -13.10 -2.45 6.68
C ALA A 149 -11.90 -3.28 7.20
N ALA A 150 -11.96 -4.60 7.10
CA ALA A 150 -10.87 -5.49 7.48
C ALA A 150 -9.59 -5.22 6.65
N PRO A 151 -9.64 -5.17 5.29
CA PRO A 151 -8.51 -4.71 4.50
C PRO A 151 -7.96 -3.35 4.93
N CYS A 152 -8.80 -2.36 5.23
CA CYS A 152 -8.32 -1.07 5.71
C CYS A 152 -7.52 -1.19 7.01
N ALA A 153 -8.05 -1.91 7.99
CA ALA A 153 -7.37 -2.15 9.27
C ALA A 153 -6.07 -2.94 9.08
N MET A 154 -6.03 -3.89 8.14
CA MET A 154 -4.81 -4.63 7.78
C MET A 154 -3.74 -3.69 7.23
N LEU A 155 -4.08 -2.73 6.36
CA LEU A 155 -3.11 -1.76 5.84
C LEU A 155 -2.58 -0.83 6.92
N MET A 156 -3.42 -0.40 7.87
CA MET A 156 -2.98 0.35 9.05
C MET A 156 -1.98 -0.45 9.89
N HIS A 157 -2.27 -1.73 10.12
CA HIS A 157 -1.38 -2.64 10.86
C HIS A 157 -0.06 -2.87 10.13
N VAL A 158 -0.10 -3.07 8.80
CA VAL A 158 1.11 -3.21 7.97
C VAL A 158 1.99 -1.96 8.11
N ALA A 159 1.42 -0.76 7.95
CA ALA A 159 2.16 0.50 8.06
C ALA A 159 2.92 0.60 9.39
N ARG A 160 2.25 0.28 10.49
CA ARG A 160 2.86 0.31 11.83
C ARG A 160 3.91 -0.78 12.02
N SER A 161 3.68 -1.98 11.48
CA SER A 161 4.55 -3.13 11.70
C SER A 161 5.87 -3.02 10.94
N ILE A 162 5.93 -2.22 9.87
CA ILE A 162 7.13 -2.04 9.06
C ILE A 162 7.93 -0.76 9.38
N GLU A 163 7.39 0.18 10.16
CA GLU A 163 8.00 1.50 10.37
C GLU A 163 9.40 1.44 10.99
N ASP A 164 9.57 0.66 12.06
CA ASP A 164 10.86 0.54 12.75
C ASP A 164 11.91 -0.11 11.83
N ALA A 165 11.50 -1.10 11.04
CA ALA A 165 12.37 -1.79 10.10
C ALA A 165 12.79 -0.87 8.94
N LEU A 166 11.86 -0.07 8.40
CA LEU A 166 12.15 0.93 7.37
C LEU A 166 13.11 2.00 7.89
N THR A 167 12.85 2.51 9.10
CA THR A 167 13.72 3.50 9.76
C THR A 167 15.12 2.94 9.97
N ALA A 168 15.25 1.73 10.54
CA ALA A 168 16.55 1.09 10.75
C ALA A 168 17.30 0.84 9.43
N LYS A 169 16.59 0.43 8.37
CA LYS A 169 17.16 0.25 7.03
C LYS A 169 17.75 1.57 6.54
N TRP A 170 16.97 2.64 6.54
CA TRP A 170 17.37 3.93 5.99
C TRP A 170 18.46 4.63 6.81
N ASP A 171 18.39 4.54 8.14
CA ASP A 171 19.46 5.01 9.03
C ASP A 171 20.79 4.31 8.75
N LYS A 172 20.76 3.00 8.49
CA LYS A 172 21.96 2.23 8.16
C LYS A 172 22.57 2.71 6.84
N MET A 173 21.73 2.83 5.80
CA MET A 173 22.14 3.31 4.47
C MET A 173 22.76 4.72 4.50
N GLN A 174 22.27 5.59 5.38
CA GLN A 174 22.88 6.92 5.56
C GLN A 174 24.23 6.85 6.28
N LYS A 175 24.38 5.96 7.26
CA LYS A 175 25.62 5.83 8.05
C LYS A 175 26.76 5.19 7.28
N ASP A 176 26.46 4.22 6.42
CA ASP A 176 27.46 3.53 5.59
C ASP A 176 27.70 4.19 4.22
N GLY A 177 26.88 5.19 3.87
CA GLY A 177 27.02 6.01 2.67
C GLY A 177 26.37 5.39 1.42
N SER A 178 25.65 4.27 1.54
CA SER A 178 24.96 3.65 0.42
C SER A 178 23.70 4.41 -0.02
N ALA A 179 23.22 5.37 0.77
CA ALA A 179 22.10 6.23 0.41
C ALA A 179 22.37 7.11 -0.83
N GLU A 180 23.64 7.40 -1.13
CA GLU A 180 24.06 8.37 -2.17
C GLU A 180 24.81 7.71 -3.33
N ASP A 181 25.02 6.39 -3.31
CA ASP A 181 25.81 5.71 -4.34
C ASP A 181 25.09 5.60 -5.69
N GLY A 182 23.76 5.82 -5.71
CA GLY A 182 22.92 5.82 -6.92
C GLY A 182 22.85 4.46 -7.63
N LEU A 183 23.32 3.39 -6.99
CA LEU A 183 23.36 2.05 -7.56
C LEU A 183 22.05 1.30 -7.32
N GLU A 184 21.35 1.63 -6.22
CA GLU A 184 20.03 1.07 -5.91
C GLU A 184 18.91 2.09 -6.17
N GLU A 185 17.80 1.59 -6.73
CA GLU A 185 16.59 2.39 -6.90
C GLU A 185 16.01 2.78 -5.53
N THR A 186 15.71 4.07 -5.35
CA THR A 186 15.07 4.59 -4.14
C THR A 186 13.65 4.01 -4.01
N GLN A 187 13.45 3.13 -3.03
CA GLN A 187 12.17 2.44 -2.81
C GLN A 187 11.46 2.94 -1.54
N GLY A 188 10.19 3.31 -1.69
CA GLY A 188 9.27 3.68 -0.61
C GLY A 188 8.02 2.81 -0.59
N ILE A 189 7.12 3.11 0.34
CA ILE A 189 5.82 2.44 0.49
C ILE A 189 4.70 3.48 0.33
N GLN A 190 3.62 3.09 -0.33
CA GLN A 190 2.40 3.88 -0.44
C GLN A 190 1.20 3.04 0.00
N ILE A 191 0.33 3.63 0.82
CA ILE A 191 -0.97 3.06 1.18
C ILE A 191 -2.04 4.01 0.66
N ILE A 192 -3.00 3.49 -0.09
CA ILE A 192 -4.15 4.26 -0.59
C ILE A 192 -5.43 3.67 0.00
N PHE A 193 -6.21 4.52 0.65
CA PHE A 193 -7.60 4.25 0.98
C PHE A 193 -8.47 4.94 -0.06
N LEU A 194 -8.98 4.17 -1.02
CA LEU A 194 -9.84 4.63 -2.10
C LEU A 194 -11.27 4.89 -1.61
N ASP A 195 -11.92 5.88 -2.21
CA ASP A 195 -13.31 6.22 -1.95
C ASP A 195 -14.18 5.93 -3.16
N GLY A 196 -15.44 5.57 -2.91
CA GLY A 196 -16.42 5.30 -3.96
C GLY A 196 -16.02 4.15 -4.89
N GLU A 197 -15.50 3.05 -4.37
CA GLU A 197 -15.37 1.82 -5.17
C GLU A 197 -16.76 1.32 -5.58
N GLU A 198 -17.70 1.41 -4.64
CA GLU A 198 -19.00 0.78 -4.77
C GLU A 198 -19.95 1.53 -5.71
N ALA A 199 -20.72 0.75 -6.45
CA ALA A 199 -21.90 1.25 -7.15
C ALA A 199 -22.96 1.72 -6.14
N PHE A 200 -23.57 2.89 -6.39
CA PHE A 200 -24.72 3.37 -5.61
C PHE A 200 -26.01 2.64 -5.97
N LYS A 201 -26.13 2.11 -7.20
CA LYS A 201 -27.32 1.35 -7.64
C LYS A 201 -26.96 0.08 -8.39
N HIS A 202 -26.33 0.19 -9.55
CA HIS A 202 -25.95 -0.94 -10.40
C HIS A 202 -24.55 -0.71 -10.91
N TRP A 203 -23.70 -1.74 -10.81
CA TRP A 203 -22.34 -1.63 -11.30
C TRP A 203 -22.31 -1.35 -12.81
N THR A 204 -21.86 -0.16 -13.19
CA THR A 204 -21.59 0.26 -14.57
C THR A 204 -20.30 1.06 -14.64
N GLU A 205 -19.84 1.41 -15.85
CA GLU A 205 -18.66 2.26 -16.05
C GLU A 205 -18.78 3.64 -15.37
N GLU A 206 -20.01 4.14 -15.19
CA GLU A 206 -20.32 5.43 -14.56
C GLU A 206 -20.90 5.34 -13.13
N ASP A 207 -21.20 4.12 -12.67
CA ASP A 207 -21.69 3.82 -11.32
C ASP A 207 -20.82 2.75 -10.66
N SER A 208 -19.52 3.02 -10.61
CA SER A 208 -18.49 2.31 -9.86
C SER A 208 -17.18 3.10 -9.90
N LEU A 209 -16.21 2.73 -9.05
CA LEU A 209 -14.82 3.19 -9.16
C LEU A 209 -14.65 4.72 -9.26
N TYR A 210 -15.43 5.48 -8.50
CA TYR A 210 -15.44 6.95 -8.55
C TYR A 210 -14.11 7.60 -8.14
N GLY A 211 -13.37 6.95 -7.24
CA GLY A 211 -12.08 7.43 -6.75
C GLY A 211 -10.86 6.82 -7.44
N ALA A 212 -10.97 5.62 -8.02
CA ALA A 212 -9.84 4.85 -8.55
C ALA A 212 -9.38 5.35 -9.93
#